data_AF-A0A4P9ZTV9-F1
#
_entry.id   AF-A0A4P9ZTV9-F1
#
_cell.length_a   1.000
_cell.length_b   1.000
_cell.length_c   1.000
_cell.angle_alpha   90.00
_cell.angle_beta   90.00
_cell.angle_gamma   90.00
#
_symmetry.space_group_name_H-M   'P 1'
#
loop_
_entity.id
_entity.type
_entity.pdbx_description
1 polymer ?
#
loop_
_entity_poly.entity_id
_entity_poly.type
_entity_poly.pdbx_seq_one_letter_code
_entity_poly.pdbx_strand_id
1 'polypeptide(L)'
;MGKRKSSSKPQARRVVKLDTVFDCLFCNHEKSVVVKMEKDSNIGHVSCTVCPASYQSPINTLSDPIDVYSDWIDACEKANKAAAA
;
A
#
# COMPACT_ATOMS: atom_id res chain seq x y z
N MET A 1 -7.38 -24.63 49.12
CA MET A 1 -7.98 -24.38 47.80
C MET A 1 -7.48 -23.04 47.25
N GLY A 2 -6.45 -23.04 46.41
CA GLY A 2 -5.88 -21.81 45.85
C GLY A 2 -6.70 -21.31 44.66
N LYS A 3 -7.31 -20.13 44.79
CA LYS A 3 -7.98 -19.41 43.69
C LYS A 3 -6.92 -18.97 42.67
N ARG A 4 -6.64 -19.81 41.67
CA ARG A 4 -5.79 -19.42 40.53
C ARG A 4 -6.59 -18.50 39.61
N LYS A 5 -6.26 -17.22 39.65
CA LYS A 5 -6.76 -16.18 38.74
C LYS A 5 -6.38 -16.61 37.32
N SER A 6 -7.37 -16.89 36.46
CA SER A 6 -7.11 -17.25 35.07
C SER A 6 -6.41 -16.09 34.38
N SER A 7 -5.16 -16.31 33.96
CA SER A 7 -4.44 -15.36 33.11
C SER A 7 -5.14 -15.34 31.76
N SER A 8 -5.96 -14.32 31.51
CA SER A 8 -6.60 -14.11 30.21
C SER A 8 -5.50 -13.79 29.20
N LYS A 9 -5.37 -14.62 28.16
CA LYS A 9 -4.40 -14.39 27.08
C LYS A 9 -4.67 -13.01 26.47
N PRO A 10 -3.66 -12.14 26.31
CA PRO A 10 -3.86 -10.85 25.64
C PRO A 10 -4.40 -11.13 24.24
N GLN A 11 -5.58 -10.58 23.94
CA GLN A 11 -6.15 -10.68 22.61
C GLN A 11 -5.20 -9.99 21.64
N ALA A 12 -4.64 -10.76 20.70
CA ALA A 12 -3.85 -10.19 19.61
C ALA A 12 -4.70 -9.12 18.93
N ARG A 13 -4.19 -7.88 18.88
CA ARG A 13 -4.86 -6.79 18.14
C ARG A 13 -5.12 -7.29 16.72
N ARG A 14 -6.39 -7.34 16.33
CA ARG A 14 -6.77 -7.64 14.96
C ARG A 14 -6.20 -6.52 14.09
N VAL A 15 -5.18 -6.85 13.30
CA VAL A 15 -4.69 -5.96 12.25
C VAL A 15 -5.83 -5.84 11.25
N VAL A 16 -6.43 -4.66 11.18
CA VAL A 16 -7.43 -4.35 10.16
C VAL A 16 -6.68 -4.38 8.83
N LYS A 17 -7.09 -5.26 7.92
CA LYS A 17 -6.54 -5.26 6.56
C LYS A 17 -7.02 -3.98 5.89
N LEU A 18 -6.10 -3.07 5.62
CA LEU A 18 -6.35 -1.90 4.79
C LEU A 18 -6.66 -2.38 3.37
N ASP A 19 -7.55 -1.67 2.70
CA ASP A 19 -7.90 -1.98 1.31
C ASP A 19 -6.65 -1.79 0.43
N THR A 20 -6.38 -2.78 -0.41
CA THR A 20 -5.24 -2.81 -1.34
C THR A 20 -5.65 -2.38 -2.75
N VAL A 21 -6.82 -1.80 -2.88
CA VAL A 21 -7.52 -1.61 -4.15
C VAL A 21 -7.82 -0.14 -4.32
N PHE A 22 -7.15 0.47 -5.28
CA PHE A 22 -7.18 1.91 -5.52
C PHE A 22 -7.61 2.22 -6.97
N ASP A 23 -7.89 3.49 -7.22
CA ASP A 23 -8.30 3.98 -8.52
C ASP A 23 -7.07 4.33 -9.36
N CYS A 24 -7.15 4.18 -10.68
CA CYS A 24 -6.01 4.49 -11.54
C CYS A 24 -5.99 5.97 -11.92
N LEU A 25 -4.84 6.62 -11.73
CA LEU A 25 -4.61 8.03 -12.11
C LEU A 25 -4.62 8.29 -13.62
N PHE A 26 -4.44 7.25 -14.44
CA PHE A 26 -4.31 7.37 -15.90
C PHE A 26 -5.60 7.01 -16.64
N CYS A 27 -6.19 5.85 -16.33
CA CYS A 27 -7.39 5.37 -17.01
C CYS A 27 -8.69 5.62 -16.22
N ASN A 28 -8.59 6.19 -15.02
CA ASN A 28 -9.71 6.58 -14.16
C ASN A 28 -10.70 5.44 -13.80
N HIS A 29 -10.33 4.19 -14.05
CA HIS A 29 -11.10 3.03 -13.63
C HIS A 29 -10.97 2.84 -12.12
N GLU A 30 -12.12 2.75 -11.46
CA GLU A 30 -12.19 2.46 -10.04
C GLU A 30 -11.62 1.07 -9.73
N LYS A 31 -10.95 0.94 -8.58
CA LYS A 31 -10.49 -0.35 -8.05
C LYS A 31 -9.64 -1.19 -9.02
N SER A 32 -8.95 -0.54 -9.94
CA SER A 32 -8.18 -1.18 -11.01
C SER A 32 -6.70 -1.35 -10.67
N VAL A 33 -6.24 -0.73 -9.59
CA VAL A 33 -4.84 -0.71 -9.17
C VAL A 33 -4.60 -1.76 -8.09
N VAL A 34 -3.57 -2.57 -8.30
CA VAL A 34 -3.10 -3.59 -7.37
C VAL A 34 -1.72 -3.18 -6.87
N VAL A 35 -1.55 -3.22 -5.55
CA VAL A 35 -0.26 -2.95 -4.89
C VAL A 35 0.32 -4.25 -4.34
N LYS A 36 1.54 -4.58 -4.75
CA LYS A 36 2.30 -5.74 -4.26
C LYS A 36 3.50 -5.25 -3.46
N MET A 37 3.57 -5.63 -2.18
CA MET A 37 4.66 -5.27 -1.27
C MET A 37 5.69 -6.39 -1.23
N GLU A 38 6.89 -6.16 -1.75
CA GLU A 38 8.03 -7.06 -1.65
C GLU A 38 8.94 -6.62 -0.51
N LYS A 39 8.68 -7.17 0.69
CA LYS A 39 9.40 -6.79 1.92
C LYS A 39 10.83 -7.30 1.98
N ASP A 40 11.17 -8.34 1.22
CA ASP A 40 12.53 -8.88 1.14
C ASP A 40 13.48 -7.91 0.41
N SER A 41 12.97 -7.27 -0.64
CA SER A 41 13.72 -6.31 -1.46
C SER A 41 13.43 -4.85 -1.11
N ASN A 42 12.59 -4.60 -0.10
CA ASN A 42 12.12 -3.27 0.29
C ASN A 42 11.54 -2.47 -0.89
N ILE A 43 10.77 -3.15 -1.75
CA ILE A 43 10.16 -2.54 -2.94
C ILE A 43 8.65 -2.75 -2.96
N GLY A 44 7.91 -1.67 -3.18
CA GLY A 44 6.48 -1.67 -3.48
C GLY A 44 6.25 -1.57 -4.98
N HIS A 45 5.43 -2.46 -5.53
CA HIS A 45 5.03 -2.46 -6.93
C HIS A 45 3.57 -2.06 -7.05
N VAL A 46 3.28 -1.14 -7.97
CA VAL A 46 1.93 -0.72 -8.35
C VAL A 46 1.70 -1.13 -9.79
N SER A 47 0.59 -1.81 -10.06
CA SER A 47 0.17 -2.13 -11.42
C SER A 47 -1.32 -1.89 -11.61
N CYS A 48 -1.68 -1.26 -12.72
CA CYS A 48 -3.06 -1.19 -13.16
C CYS A 48 -3.42 -2.44 -13.97
N THR A 49 -4.63 -2.96 -13.77
CA THR A 49 -5.17 -4.12 -14.50
C THR A 49 -5.79 -3.75 -15.85
N VAL A 50 -6.10 -2.46 -16.05
CA VAL A 50 -6.81 -1.97 -17.25
C VAL A 50 -5.84 -1.30 -18.24
N CYS A 51 -4.87 -0.53 -17.73
CA CYS A 51 -3.91 0.19 -18.54
C CYS A 51 -2.47 -0.26 -18.24
N PRO A 52 -1.49 0.00 -19.12
CA PRO A 52 -0.11 -0.45 -18.94
C PRO A 52 0.68 0.38 -17.90
N ALA A 53 0.01 1.17 -17.07
CA ALA A 53 0.66 1.98 -16.06
C ALA A 53 1.15 1.11 -14.90
N SER A 54 2.45 1.18 -14.63
CA SER A 54 3.10 0.52 -13.51
C SER A 54 4.11 1.45 -12.86
N TYR A 55 4.28 1.31 -11.55
CA TYR A 55 5.22 2.11 -10.78
C TYR A 55 5.89 1.27 -9.70
N GLN A 56 7.07 1.73 -9.27
CA GLN A 56 7.84 1.08 -8.23
C GLN A 56 8.32 2.16 -7.25
N SER A 57 8.08 1.95 -5.96
CA SER A 57 8.59 2.82 -4.89
C SER A 57 9.35 2.02 -3.84
N PRO A 58 10.35 2.62 -3.17
CA PRO A 58 11.02 1.99 -2.04
C PRO A 58 10.07 1.94 -0.83
N ILE A 59 10.01 0.79 -0.16
CA ILE A 59 9.19 0.59 1.04
C ILE A 59 10.07 0.25 2.24
N ASN A 60 9.52 0.45 3.44
CA ASN A 60 10.11 0.03 4.69
C ASN A 60 9.17 -0.96 5.42
N THR A 61 9.58 -1.45 6.58
CA THR A 61 8.82 -2.43 7.37
C THR A 61 7.51 -1.92 7.95
N LEU A 62 7.37 -0.60 8.08
CA LEU A 62 6.16 0.09 8.56
C LEU A 62 5.28 0.57 7.39
N SER A 63 5.73 0.40 6.14
CA SER A 63 4.99 0.84 4.97
C SER A 63 3.75 -0.01 4.73
N ASP A 64 2.66 0.67 4.49
CA ASP A 64 1.39 0.11 4.07
C ASP A 64 1.16 0.34 2.56
N PRO A 65 0.26 -0.44 1.92
CA PRO A 65 -0.02 -0.29 0.49
C PRO A 65 -0.46 1.11 0.05
N ILE A 66 -1.08 1.87 0.97
CA ILE A 66 -1.48 3.26 0.74
C ILE A 66 -0.28 4.21 0.59
N ASP A 67 0.84 3.93 1.27
CA ASP A 67 2.04 4.75 1.19
C ASP A 67 2.61 4.68 -0.23
N VAL A 68 2.68 3.48 -0.80
CA VAL A 68 3.14 3.24 -2.18
C VAL A 68 2.22 3.90 -3.20
N TYR A 69 0.91 3.86 -2.97
CA TYR A 69 -0.05 4.53 -3.83
C TYR A 69 0.09 6.06 -3.76
N SER A 70 0.35 6.62 -2.58
CA SER A 70 0.58 8.05 -2.39
C SER A 70 1.88 8.50 -3.07
N ASP A 71 2.96 7.72 -2.91
CA ASP A 71 4.23 7.95 -3.63
C ASP A 71 4.06 7.96 -5.15
N TRP A 72 3.15 7.13 -5.67
CA TRP A 72 2.86 7.09 -7.10
C TRP A 72 2.17 8.37 -7.58
N ILE A 73 1.22 8.90 -6.80
CA ILE A 73 0.58 10.20 -7.08
C ILE A 73 1.62 11.30 -7.11
N ASP A 74 2.44 11.39 -6.07
CA ASP A 74 3.48 12.43 -5.95
C ASP A 74 4.50 12.35 -7.09
N ALA A 75 4.89 11.13 -7.50
CA ALA A 75 5.79 10.93 -8.62
C ALA A 75 5.17 11.38 -9.96
N CYS A 76 3.89 11.08 -10.19
CA CYS A 76 3.15 11.53 -11.36
C CYS A 76 3.04 13.07 -11.40
N GLU A 77 2.68 13.69 -10.28
CA GLU A 77 2.63 15.16 -10.18
C GLU A 77 3.99 15.80 -10.42
N LYS A 78 5.05 15.25 -9.82
CA LYS A 78 6.41 15.75 -9.98
C LYS A 78 6.88 15.66 -11.43
N ALA A 79 6.60 14.54 -12.11
CA ALA A 79 6.91 14.38 -13.53
C ALA A 79 6.16 15.41 -14.39
N ASN A 80 4.87 15.65 -14.09
CA ASN A 80 4.07 16.66 -14.80
C ASN A 80 4.58 18.08 -14.57
N LYS A 81 4.94 18.44 -13.33
CA LYS A 81 5.53 19.75 -12.99
C LYS A 81 6.90 19.93 -13.68
N ALA A 82 7.71 18.88 -13.76
CA ALA A 82 9.01 18.92 -14.44
C ALA A 82 8.87 19.02 -15.96
N ALA A 83 7.83 18.44 -16.56
CA ALA A 83 7.58 18.53 -17.99
C ALA A 83 6.98 19.88 -18.43
N ALA A 84 6.35 20.60 -17.49
CA ALA A 84 5.75 21.91 -17.73
C ALA A 84 6.73 23.09 -17.50
N ALA A 85 7.93 22.82 -16.99
CA ALA A 85 9.00 23.80 -16.75
C ALA A 85 10.04 23.77 -17.88
#